data_AF-A0AAV1KLM0-F1
#
_entry.id   AF-A0AAV1KLM0-F1
#
_cell.length_a   1.000
_cell.length_b   1.000
_cell.length_c   1.000
_cell.angle_alpha   90.00
_cell.angle_beta   90.00
_cell.angle_gamma   90.00
#
_symmetry.space_group_name_H-M   'P 1'
#
loop_
_entity.id
_entity.type
_entity.pdbx_description
1 polymer ?
#
loop_
_entity_poly.entity_id
_entity_poly.type
_entity_poly.pdbx_seq_one_letter_code
_entity_poly.pdbx_strand_id
1 'polypeptide(L)'
;MIPTDLPFEFKRLQFPVRLAFAMTINKSQGQSLSVCGINLENHCFSHGQLYVACSRVGKPSALFVLTSGQKTKNVVYQRALQ
;
A
#
# COMPACT_ATOMS: atom_id res chain seq x y z
N MET A 1 14.93 13.22 2.04
CA MET A 1 15.66 13.00 3.31
C MET A 1 15.31 14.16 4.22
N ILE A 2 14.91 13.90 5.48
CA ILE A 2 14.77 15.00 6.45
C ILE A 2 16.19 15.53 6.71
N PRO A 3 16.43 16.85 6.67
CA PRO A 3 17.75 17.41 7.00
C PRO A 3 18.17 16.96 8.40
N THR A 4 19.31 16.27 8.49
CA THR A 4 19.86 15.75 9.75
C THR A 4 20.64 16.82 10.53
N ASP A 5 20.99 17.93 9.89
CA ASP A 5 21.75 19.04 10.49
C ASP A 5 20.82 20.08 11.13
N LEU A 6 19.95 19.62 12.03
CA LEU A 6 19.10 20.50 12.83
C LEU A 6 19.71 20.63 14.24
N PRO A 7 19.72 21.83 14.85
CA PRO A 7 20.38 22.06 16.14
C PRO A 7 19.64 21.44 17.34
N PHE A 8 18.66 20.56 17.09
CA PHE A 8 17.85 19.91 18.11
C PHE A 8 17.30 18.57 17.62
N GLU A 9 17.09 17.65 18.57
CA GLU A 9 16.53 16.33 18.30
C GLU A 9 14.99 16.36 18.29
N PHE A 10 14.38 15.73 17.27
CA PHE A 10 12.94 15.52 17.24
C PHE A 10 12.55 14.22 17.94
N LYS A 11 11.78 14.32 19.01
CA LYS A 11 11.17 13.15 19.67
C LYS A 11 9.67 13.11 19.41
N ARG A 12 9.16 11.95 18.98
CA ARG A 12 7.72 11.70 18.83
C ARG A 12 7.20 10.97 20.07
N LEU A 13 6.28 11.60 20.80
CA LEU A 13 5.51 10.99 21.89
C LEU A 13 4.08 10.76 21.40
N GLN A 14 3.69 9.49 21.20
CA GLN A 14 2.35 9.11 20.77
C GLN A 14 2.08 7.65 21.16
N PHE A 15 0.83 7.31 21.46
CA PHE A 15 0.44 5.91 21.66
C PHE A 15 0.67 5.09 20.38
N PRO A 16 1.16 3.84 20.47
CA PRO A 16 1.47 3.01 19.31
C PRO A 16 0.20 2.36 18.71
N VAL A 17 -0.88 3.14 18.55
CA VAL A 17 -2.17 2.69 18.04
C VAL A 17 -2.61 3.57 16.86
N ARG A 18 -3.26 2.95 15.87
CA ARG A 18 -3.87 3.65 14.73
C ARG A 18 -5.16 2.93 14.37
N LEU A 19 -6.19 3.70 14.00
CA LEU A 19 -7.37 3.15 13.34
C LEU A 19 -6.91 2.47 12.04
N ALA A 20 -7.27 1.19 11.87
CA ALA A 20 -6.72 0.33 10.82
C ALA A 20 -7.78 -0.41 9.99
N PHE A 21 -9.03 0.06 10.00
CA PHE A 21 -10.08 -0.51 9.15
C PHE A 21 -9.72 -0.39 7.65
N ALA A 22 -9.14 0.76 7.28
CA ALA A 22 -8.50 0.95 5.99
C ALA A 22 -7.04 1.36 6.21
N MET A 23 -6.14 0.85 5.38
CA MET A 23 -4.73 1.22 5.38
C MET A 23 -4.22 1.38 3.96
N THR A 24 -3.15 2.16 3.81
CA THR A 24 -2.53 2.33 2.50
C THR A 24 -1.80 1.05 2.08
N ILE A 25 -1.68 0.82 0.77
CA ILE A 25 -0.99 -0.34 0.22
C ILE A 25 0.46 -0.44 0.73
N ASN A 26 1.15 0.70 0.85
CA ASN A 26 2.53 0.72 1.36
C ASN A 26 2.61 0.30 2.84
N LYS A 27 1.54 0.52 3.61
CA LYS A 27 1.47 0.08 5.02
C LYS A 27 1.07 -1.38 5.15
N SER A 28 0.33 -1.95 4.20
CA SER A 28 -0.04 -3.36 4.22
C SER A 28 1.11 -4.29 3.76
N GLN A 29 2.16 -3.75 3.13
CA GLN A 29 3.34 -4.52 2.75
C GLN A 29 3.94 -5.27 3.95
N GLY A 30 4.17 -6.56 3.77
CA GLY A 30 4.63 -7.49 4.81
C GLY A 30 3.51 -8.11 5.67
N GLN A 31 2.26 -7.67 5.53
CA GLN A 31 1.12 -8.25 6.25
C GLN A 31 0.41 -9.31 5.41
N SER A 32 -0.19 -10.30 6.09
CA SER A 32 -1.11 -11.28 5.52
C SER A 32 -2.51 -11.05 6.08
N LEU A 33 -3.49 -10.91 5.19
CA LEU A 33 -4.88 -10.65 5.52
C LEU A 33 -5.72 -11.87 5.13
N SER A 34 -6.74 -12.19 5.95
CA SER A 34 -7.69 -13.27 5.65
C SER A 34 -8.66 -12.88 4.54
N VAL A 35 -9.09 -11.62 4.52
CA VAL A 35 -9.97 -11.01 3.52
C VAL A 35 -9.50 -9.57 3.28
N CYS A 36 -9.55 -9.09 2.04
CA CYS A 36 -9.14 -7.73 1.69
C CYS A 36 -10.04 -7.13 0.62
N GLY A 37 -10.44 -5.88 0.84
CA GLY A 37 -10.97 -4.99 -0.20
C GLY A 37 -9.89 -4.00 -0.65
N ILE A 38 -9.65 -3.90 -1.96
CA ILE A 38 -8.75 -2.91 -2.56
C ILE A 38 -9.61 -1.83 -3.24
N ASN A 39 -9.48 -0.59 -2.78
CA ASN A 39 -10.04 0.57 -3.47
C ASN A 39 -9.04 1.08 -4.52
N LEU A 40 -9.40 0.97 -5.80
CA LEU A 40 -8.69 1.47 -6.98
C LEU A 40 -9.56 2.44 -7.80
N GLU A 41 -10.45 3.20 -7.14
CA GLU A 41 -11.12 4.35 -7.76
C GLU A 41 -10.10 5.38 -8.26
N ASN A 42 -8.96 5.48 -7.55
CA ASN A 42 -7.73 6.12 -8.01
C ASN A 42 -6.68 5.06 -8.37
N HIS A 43 -5.99 5.24 -9.49
CA HIS A 43 -4.97 4.29 -9.94
C HIS A 43 -3.74 4.28 -9.03
N CYS A 44 -3.05 3.12 -8.97
CA CYS A 44 -1.73 3.02 -8.35
C CYS A 44 -0.74 3.94 -9.07
N PHE A 45 0.17 4.55 -8.30
CA PHE A 45 1.12 5.54 -8.82
C PHE A 45 2.55 5.01 -8.93
N SER A 46 2.88 3.91 -8.24
CA SER A 46 4.24 3.35 -8.23
C SER A 46 4.28 1.91 -8.72
N HIS A 47 5.45 1.52 -9.21
CA HIS A 47 5.72 0.14 -9.59
C HIS A 47 5.48 -0.83 -8.42
N GLY A 48 4.92 -2.01 -8.73
CA GLY A 48 4.70 -3.08 -7.76
C GLY A 48 3.56 -2.82 -6.76
N GLN A 49 2.98 -1.62 -6.71
CA GLN A 49 1.95 -1.28 -5.71
C GLN A 49 0.69 -2.14 -5.87
N LEU A 50 0.19 -2.31 -7.10
CA LEU A 50 -0.94 -3.18 -7.37
C LEU A 50 -0.64 -4.63 -6.96
N TYR A 51 0.56 -5.12 -7.25
CA TYR A 51 1.02 -6.45 -6.83
C TYR A 51 1.08 -6.59 -5.30
N VAL A 52 1.62 -5.60 -4.60
CA VAL A 52 1.66 -5.57 -3.13
C VAL A 52 0.24 -5.68 -2.59
N ALA A 53 -0.71 -4.90 -3.12
CA ALA A 53 -2.10 -4.95 -2.67
C ALA A 53 -2.74 -6.34 -2.88
N CYS A 54 -2.65 -6.90 -4.09
CA CYS A 54 -3.26 -8.19 -4.41
C CYS A 54 -2.61 -9.36 -3.64
N SER A 55 -1.31 -9.29 -3.36
CA SER A 55 -0.57 -10.34 -2.63
C SER A 55 -0.83 -10.37 -1.13
N ARG A 56 -1.65 -9.46 -0.57
CA ARG A 56 -1.95 -9.45 0.87
C ARG A 56 -2.87 -10.60 1.28
N VAL A 57 -3.60 -11.22 0.36
CA VAL A 57 -4.52 -12.33 0.63
C VAL A 57 -4.08 -13.61 -0.07
N GLY A 58 -4.32 -14.75 0.57
CA GLY A 58 -3.90 -16.06 0.03
C GLY A 58 -4.87 -16.68 -0.98
N LYS A 59 -6.13 -16.21 -1.04
CA LYS A 59 -7.16 -16.77 -1.92
C LYS A 59 -7.81 -15.67 -2.77
N PRO A 60 -7.97 -15.86 -4.09
CA PRO A 60 -8.64 -14.89 -4.95
C PRO A 60 -10.10 -14.62 -4.54
N SER A 61 -10.81 -15.62 -4.01
CA SER A 61 -12.19 -15.46 -3.53
C SER A 61 -12.34 -14.55 -2.31
N ALA A 62 -11.23 -14.25 -1.62
CA ALA A 62 -11.18 -13.34 -0.48
C ALA A 62 -10.64 -11.96 -0.87
N LEU A 63 -10.45 -11.71 -2.17
CA LEU A 63 -10.00 -10.44 -2.71
C LEU A 63 -11.15 -9.73 -3.42
N PHE A 64 -11.49 -8.53 -2.95
CA PHE A 64 -12.51 -7.69 -3.57
C PHE A 64 -11.85 -6.42 -4.11
N VAL A 65 -12.17 -6.03 -5.33
CA VAL A 65 -11.55 -4.86 -5.99
C VAL A 65 -12.65 -3.90 -6.41
N LEU A 66 -12.58 -2.67 -5.91
CA LEU A 66 -13.41 -1.55 -6.35
C LEU A 66 -12.61 -0.71 -7.34
N THR A 67 -13.17 -0.39 -8.51
CA THR A 67 -12.46 0.38 -9.53
C THR A 67 -13.43 1.17 -10.41
N SER A 68 -12.99 2.36 -10.86
CA SER A 68 -13.73 3.19 -11.81
C SER A 68 -13.64 2.58 -13.21
N GLY A 69 -14.72 1.99 -13.71
CA GLY A 69 -14.78 1.44 -15.07
C GLY A 69 -14.19 0.04 -15.24
N GLN A 70 -14.12 -0.77 -14.17
CA GLN A 70 -13.67 -2.18 -14.20
C GLN A 70 -12.22 -2.38 -14.70
N LYS A 71 -11.40 -1.33 -14.73
CA LYS A 71 -10.00 -1.37 -15.21
C LYS A 71 -9.12 -0.45 -14.37
N THR A 72 -7.87 -0.86 -14.17
CA THR A 72 -6.87 -0.06 -13.47
C THR A 72 -5.55 -0.05 -14.23
N LYS A 73 -4.79 1.05 -14.11
CA LYS A 73 -3.47 1.18 -14.71
C LYS A 73 -2.44 0.40 -13.88
N ASN A 74 -1.76 -0.55 -14.50
CA ASN A 74 -0.59 -1.20 -13.91
C ASN A 74 0.68 -0.41 -14.23
N VAL A 75 1.35 0.13 -13.22
CA VAL A 75 2.61 0.87 -13.38
C VAL A 75 3.78 -0.11 -13.34
N VAL A 76 4.51 -0.21 -14.45
CA VAL A 76 5.65 -1.13 -14.60
C VAL A 76 6.93 -0.38 -14.94
N TYR A 77 7.95 -0.51 -14.10
CA TYR A 77 9.29 -0.01 -14.40
C TYR A 77 10.11 -1.12 -15.04
N GLN A 78 10.36 -1.02 -16.34
CA GLN A 78 11.01 -2.07 -17.12
C GLN A 78 12.42 -2.43 -16.61
N ARG A 79 13.16 -1.45 -16.08
CA ARG A 79 14.49 -1.69 -15.47
C ARG A 79 14.45 -2.61 -14.24
N ALA A 80 13.31 -2.76 -13.59
CA ALA A 80 13.15 -3.63 -12.42
C ALA A 80 12.82 -5.09 -12.79
N LEU A 81 12.64 -5.38 -14.09
CA LEU A 81 12.34 -6.72 -14.63
C LEU A 81 13.55 -7.37 -15.33
N GLN A 82 14.68 -6.65 -15.39
CA GLN A 82 15.97 -7.15 -15.87
C GLN A 82 16.72 -7.81 -14.71
#